data_AF-A0A4V1J165-F1
#
_entry.id   AF-A0A4V1J165-F1
#
_cell.length_a   1.000
_cell.length_b   1.000
_cell.length_c   1.000
_cell.angle_alpha   90.00
_cell.angle_beta   90.00
_cell.angle_gamma   90.00
#
_symmetry.space_group_name_H-M   'P 1'
#
loop_
_entity.id
_entity.type
_entity.pdbx_description
1 polymer ?
#
loop_
_entity_poly.entity_id
_entity_poly.type
_entity_poly.pdbx_seq_one_letter_code
_entity_poly.pdbx_strand_id
1 'polypeptide(L)'
;MAIARPNTLTPWCCLVSSALGVVTSILALITFLGIAFNCRILILAIISSWSLSQISNSLILLRRAYLVLYRRKWVAYIGIPLMLASLSCPVAAVFTTFSTLEPGVGCACYYSIEFLWYGTGASVLVNIFFSGIFCYIALKQYRLFRSNAWKRLARDGIQTMAMAAFSNIASRVLMIAPVGHINLDMLLIADRLFVTTILISYCKGMNKSVGTSHRPHTDFVLNLAQTSADESNDPAQSIRA
;
A
#
# COMPACT_ATOMS: atom_id res chain seq x y z
N MET A 1 7.32 25.80 -10.86
CA MET A 1 7.10 24.62 -9.98
C MET A 1 6.91 23.40 -10.88
N ALA A 2 8.00 22.67 -11.15
CA ALA A 2 7.98 21.53 -12.07
C ALA A 2 7.20 20.38 -11.41
N ILE A 3 5.95 20.20 -11.81
CA ILE A 3 5.13 19.06 -11.40
C ILE A 3 5.75 17.84 -12.06
N ALA A 4 6.57 17.11 -11.29
CA ALA A 4 7.17 15.85 -11.70
C ALA A 4 6.10 14.96 -12.33
N ARG A 5 6.36 14.53 -13.57
CA ARG A 5 5.44 13.75 -14.41
C ARG A 5 4.89 12.59 -13.59
N PRO A 6 3.58 12.53 -13.31
CA PRO A 6 3.06 11.69 -12.24
C PRO A 6 3.13 10.18 -12.48
N ASN A 7 3.67 9.74 -13.61
CA ASN A 7 3.76 8.33 -13.96
C ASN A 7 5.07 7.67 -13.50
N THR A 8 6.10 8.43 -13.14
CA THR A 8 7.40 7.83 -12.76
C THR A 8 7.44 7.37 -11.31
N LEU A 9 6.75 8.03 -10.37
CA LEU A 9 6.90 7.71 -8.95
C LEU A 9 6.43 6.30 -8.56
N THR A 10 5.33 5.80 -9.16
CA THR A 10 4.79 4.47 -8.84
C THR A 10 5.78 3.33 -9.13
N PRO A 11 6.37 3.22 -10.34
CA PRO A 11 7.35 2.17 -10.61
C PRO A 11 8.60 2.28 -9.74
N TRP A 12 9.08 3.50 -9.43
CA TRP A 12 10.19 3.69 -8.50
C TRP A 12 9.85 3.20 -7.09
N CYS A 13 8.65 3.50 -6.57
CA CYS A 13 8.20 2.96 -5.28
C CYS A 13 8.01 1.44 -5.29
N CYS A 14 7.48 0.84 -6.37
CA CYS A 14 7.41 -0.63 -6.51
C CYS A 14 8.83 -1.22 -6.46
N LEU A 15 9.79 -0.62 -7.16
CA LEU A 15 11.17 -1.09 -7.25
C LEU A 15 11.90 -0.99 -5.91
N VAL A 16 11.79 0.16 -5.23
CA VAL A 16 12.34 0.38 -3.88
C VAL A 16 11.73 -0.60 -2.89
N SER A 17 10.41 -0.76 -2.87
CA SER A 17 9.75 -1.70 -1.95
C SER A 17 10.18 -3.15 -2.19
N SER A 18 10.35 -3.55 -3.45
CA SER A 18 10.82 -4.89 -3.82
C SER A 18 12.29 -5.11 -3.42
N ALA A 19 13.17 -4.15 -3.71
CA ALA A 19 14.58 -4.21 -3.35
C ALA A 19 14.76 -4.31 -1.82
N LEU A 20 14.03 -3.51 -1.05
CA LEU A 20 14.05 -3.58 0.42
C LEU A 20 13.52 -4.93 0.93
N GLY A 21 12.52 -5.52 0.28
CA GLY A 21 12.02 -6.86 0.60
C GLY A 21 13.10 -7.95 0.41
N VAL A 22 13.88 -7.87 -0.67
CA VAL A 22 15.00 -8.79 -0.91
C VAL A 22 16.11 -8.58 0.10
N VAL A 23 16.51 -7.32 0.34
CA VAL A 23 17.55 -6.98 1.34
C VAL A 23 17.17 -7.48 2.72
N THR A 24 15.94 -7.23 3.17
CA THR A 24 15.44 -7.73 4.47
C THR A 24 15.46 -9.25 4.56
N SER A 25 15.11 -9.96 3.49
CA SER A 25 15.16 -11.42 3.45
C SER A 25 16.58 -11.96 3.57
N ILE A 26 17.55 -11.33 2.89
CA ILE A 26 18.97 -11.68 2.99
C ILE A 26 19.49 -11.40 4.41
N LEU A 27 19.18 -10.23 4.98
CA LEU A 27 19.58 -9.89 6.35
C LEU A 27 18.97 -10.84 7.38
N ALA A 28 17.71 -11.24 7.21
CA ALA A 28 17.08 -12.24 8.06
C ALA A 28 17.81 -13.59 7.99
N LEU A 29 18.17 -14.05 6.78
CA LEU A 29 18.96 -15.28 6.61
C LEU A 29 20.32 -15.18 7.32
N ILE A 30 21.03 -14.06 7.16
CA ILE A 30 22.30 -13.80 7.86
C ILE A 30 22.11 -13.85 9.40
N THR A 31 20.98 -13.35 9.89
CA THR A 31 20.62 -13.38 11.32
C THR A 31 20.50 -14.83 11.81
N PHE A 32 19.79 -15.68 11.06
CA PHE A 32 19.62 -17.11 11.36
C PHE A 32 20.94 -17.90 11.32
N LEU A 33 21.86 -17.56 10.41
CA LEU A 33 23.16 -18.24 10.36
C LEU A 33 24.12 -17.79 11.47
N GLY A 34 23.81 -16.71 12.20
CA GLY A 34 24.67 -16.20 13.27
C GLY A 34 26.02 -15.65 12.80
N ILE A 35 26.19 -15.36 11.51
CA ILE A 35 27.46 -14.90 10.91
C ILE A 35 27.73 -13.41 11.21
N ALA A 36 26.74 -12.67 11.72
CA ALA A 36 26.84 -11.22 11.85
C ALA A 36 27.70 -10.77 13.04
N PHE A 37 28.71 -9.95 12.73
CA PHE A 37 29.59 -9.34 13.74
C PHE A 37 28.89 -8.31 14.64
N ASN A 38 27.74 -7.75 14.22
CA ASN A 38 27.01 -6.74 14.99
C ASN A 38 25.49 -6.93 14.89
N CYS A 39 24.94 -7.69 15.83
CA CYS A 39 23.51 -7.91 16.02
C CYS A 39 22.68 -6.62 15.92
N ARG A 40 23.05 -5.60 16.68
CA ARG A 40 22.29 -4.34 16.76
C ARG A 40 22.13 -3.64 15.42
N ILE A 41 23.21 -3.57 14.63
CA ILE A 41 23.20 -2.93 13.30
C ILE A 41 22.30 -3.71 12.35
N LEU A 42 22.39 -5.04 12.39
CA LEU A 42 21.59 -5.93 11.55
C LEU A 42 20.08 -5.74 11.80
N ILE A 43 19.69 -5.72 13.08
CA ILE A 43 18.29 -5.56 13.50
C ILE A 43 17.77 -4.17 13.09
N LEU A 44 18.57 -3.12 13.31
CA LEU A 44 18.20 -1.77 12.88
C LEU A 44 18.07 -1.67 11.35
N ALA A 45 18.92 -2.36 10.59
CA ALA A 45 18.81 -2.43 9.14
C ALA A 45 17.52 -3.15 8.70
N ILE A 46 17.11 -4.22 9.39
CA ILE A 46 15.86 -4.93 9.14
C ILE A 46 14.65 -4.02 9.43
N ILE A 47 14.60 -3.39 10.61
CA ILE A 47 13.48 -2.53 11.03
C ILE A 47 13.36 -1.29 10.14
N SER A 48 14.48 -0.65 9.79
CA SER A 48 14.49 0.51 8.89
C SER A 48 14.02 0.14 7.48
N SER A 49 14.53 -0.96 6.92
CA SER A 49 14.11 -1.46 5.61
C SER A 49 12.62 -1.83 5.59
N TRP A 50 12.13 -2.43 6.68
CA TRP A 50 10.70 -2.73 6.86
C TRP A 50 9.86 -1.45 6.81
N SER A 51 10.25 -0.45 7.59
CA SER A 51 9.53 0.82 7.72
C SER A 51 9.50 1.57 6.39
N LEU A 52 10.65 1.61 5.69
CA LEU A 52 10.76 2.25 4.38
C LEU A 52 9.93 1.54 3.29
N SER A 53 9.85 0.21 3.33
CA SER A 53 8.94 -0.55 2.46
C SER A 53 7.47 -0.24 2.76
N GLN A 54 7.07 -0.16 4.04
CA GLN A 54 5.69 0.22 4.39
C GLN A 54 5.34 1.63 3.90
N ILE A 55 6.24 2.60 4.07
CA ILE A 55 6.04 3.97 3.60
C ILE A 55 5.90 3.98 2.08
N SER A 56 6.76 3.25 1.36
CA SER A 56 6.69 3.16 -0.10
C SER A 56 5.35 2.60 -0.58
N ASN A 57 4.86 1.53 0.05
CA ASN A 57 3.55 0.93 -0.26
C ASN A 57 2.41 1.91 0.05
N SER A 58 2.46 2.53 1.23
CA SER A 58 1.47 3.49 1.69
C SER A 58 1.42 4.73 0.79
N LEU A 59 2.56 5.18 0.27
CA LEU A 59 2.67 6.31 -0.65
C LEU A 59 2.02 6.00 -2.01
N ILE A 60 2.17 4.78 -2.53
CA ILE A 60 1.49 4.33 -3.75
C ILE A 60 -0.03 4.38 -3.56
N LEU A 61 -0.52 3.86 -2.42
CA LEU A 61 -1.94 3.86 -2.08
C LEU A 61 -2.48 5.29 -1.91
N LEU A 62 -1.76 6.12 -1.16
CA LEU A 62 -2.13 7.52 -0.93
C LEU A 62 -2.21 8.30 -2.24
N ARG A 63 -1.23 8.12 -3.14
CA ARG A 63 -1.23 8.77 -4.45
C ARG A 63 -2.48 8.42 -5.26
N ARG A 64 -2.85 7.13 -5.28
CA ARG A 64 -4.03 6.66 -6.01
C ARG A 64 -5.31 7.19 -5.39
N ALA A 65 -5.44 7.09 -4.08
CA ALA A 65 -6.56 7.65 -3.34
C ALA A 65 -6.70 9.16 -3.60
N TYR A 66 -5.60 9.89 -3.56
CA TYR A 66 -5.57 11.33 -3.81
C TYR A 66 -6.03 11.70 -5.23
N LEU A 67 -5.61 10.95 -6.25
CA LEU A 67 -6.07 11.15 -7.62
C LEU A 67 -7.58 10.86 -7.76
N VAL A 68 -8.07 9.78 -7.16
CA VAL A 68 -9.49 9.38 -7.25
C VAL A 68 -10.41 10.32 -6.48
N LEU A 69 -9.95 10.89 -5.36
CA LEU A 69 -10.71 11.87 -4.56
C LEU A 69 -10.63 13.30 -5.10
N TYR A 70 -10.26 13.49 -6.37
CA TYR A 70 -10.20 14.81 -7.00
C TYR A 70 -9.29 15.79 -6.25
N ARG A 71 -8.12 15.32 -5.80
CA ARG A 71 -7.07 16.13 -5.15
C ARG A 71 -7.49 16.81 -3.83
N ARG A 72 -8.38 16.19 -3.05
CA ARG A 72 -8.71 16.69 -1.70
C ARG A 72 -7.49 16.67 -0.78
N LYS A 73 -7.02 17.86 -0.36
CA LYS A 73 -5.82 18.04 0.47
C LYS A 73 -5.89 17.32 1.83
N TRP A 74 -7.08 17.18 2.41
CA TRP A 74 -7.31 16.48 3.68
C TRP A 74 -6.74 15.06 3.72
N VAL A 75 -6.79 14.33 2.60
CA VAL A 75 -6.25 12.96 2.52
C VAL A 75 -4.74 12.95 2.75
N ALA A 76 -4.02 13.92 2.18
CA ALA A 76 -2.59 14.07 2.38
C ALA A 76 -2.26 14.55 3.80
N TYR A 77 -3.03 15.51 4.34
CA TYR A 77 -2.81 16.02 5.69
C TYR A 77 -2.97 14.96 6.78
N ILE A 78 -3.89 14.00 6.62
CA ILE A 78 -4.05 12.90 7.58
C ILE A 78 -3.08 11.74 7.27
N GLY A 79 -2.89 11.42 5.98
CA GLY A 79 -2.04 10.30 5.57
C GLY A 79 -0.56 10.50 5.87
N ILE A 80 -0.02 11.71 5.70
CA ILE A 80 1.41 12.00 5.91
C ILE A 80 1.83 11.79 7.37
N PRO A 81 1.16 12.37 8.40
CA PRO A 81 1.47 12.11 9.80
C PRO A 81 1.40 10.63 10.17
N LEU A 82 0.41 9.91 9.63
CA LEU A 82 0.26 8.46 9.83
C LEU A 82 1.47 7.68 9.28
N MET A 83 1.98 8.07 8.11
CA MET A 83 3.22 7.49 7.56
C MET A 83 4.46 7.88 8.36
N LEU A 84 4.54 9.12 8.87
CA LEU A 84 5.64 9.56 9.74
C LEU A 84 5.69 8.74 11.04
N ALA A 85 4.55 8.39 11.61
CA ALA A 85 4.46 7.51 12.77
C ALA A 85 5.02 6.09 12.49
N SER A 86 5.00 5.65 11.24
CA SER A 86 5.67 4.40 10.85
C SER A 86 7.19 4.57 10.71
N LEU A 87 7.66 5.77 10.33
CA LEU A 87 9.08 6.10 10.19
C LEU A 87 9.79 6.28 11.53
N SER A 88 9.07 6.63 12.60
CA SER A 88 9.63 6.75 13.96
C SER A 88 9.94 5.39 14.61
N CYS A 89 9.41 4.28 14.08
CA CYS A 89 9.63 2.94 14.60
C CYS A 89 11.13 2.54 14.74
N PRO A 90 12.00 2.70 13.73
CA PRO A 90 13.44 2.42 13.89
C PRO A 90 14.11 3.29 14.96
N VAL A 91 13.69 4.55 15.11
CA VAL A 91 14.23 5.44 16.16
C VAL A 91 13.84 4.89 17.53
N ALA A 92 12.56 4.54 17.73
CA ALA A 92 12.09 3.92 18.97
C ALA A 92 12.82 2.60 19.25
N ALA A 93 13.11 1.80 18.22
CA ALA A 93 13.84 0.54 18.36
C ALA A 93 15.25 0.75 18.94
N VAL A 94 15.97 1.80 18.51
CA VAL A 94 17.32 2.11 19.02
C VAL A 94 17.34 2.28 20.54
N PHE A 95 16.29 2.89 21.10
CA PHE A 95 16.19 3.23 22.52
C PHE A 95 15.56 2.14 23.38
N THR A 96 14.73 1.27 22.81
CA THR A 96 13.90 0.33 23.58
C THR A 96 14.29 -1.14 23.42
N THR A 97 15.20 -1.45 22.50
CA THR A 97 15.58 -2.85 22.20
C THR A 97 16.98 -3.18 22.72
N PHE A 98 17.11 -4.41 23.23
CA PHE A 98 18.37 -5.02 23.63
C PHE A 98 18.63 -6.26 22.78
N SER A 99 19.88 -6.44 22.36
CA SER A 99 20.29 -7.53 21.48
C SER A 99 21.39 -8.34 22.14
N THR A 100 21.22 -9.66 22.18
CA THR A 100 22.21 -10.60 22.73
C THR A 100 22.51 -11.69 21.72
N LEU A 101 23.73 -12.24 21.79
CA LEU A 101 24.10 -13.42 21.03
C LEU A 101 23.80 -14.65 21.89
N GLU A 102 22.97 -15.56 21.40
CA GLU A 102 22.55 -16.75 22.13
C GLU A 102 23.04 -18.02 21.41
N PRO A 103 23.71 -18.95 22.12
CA PRO A 103 24.24 -20.16 21.49
C PRO A 103 23.08 -21.04 20.98
N GLY A 104 23.04 -21.27 19.67
CA GLY A 104 22.08 -22.14 18.99
C GLY A 104 20.97 -21.40 18.22
N VAL A 105 20.65 -20.17 18.58
CA VAL A 105 19.64 -19.34 17.88
C VAL A 105 20.31 -18.20 17.08
N GLY A 106 21.56 -17.87 17.41
CA GLY A 106 22.31 -16.81 16.76
C GLY A 106 22.01 -15.46 17.41
N CYS A 107 21.52 -14.51 16.63
CA CYS A 107 21.23 -13.18 17.13
C CYS A 107 19.80 -13.06 17.64
N ALA A 108 19.61 -12.91 18.96
CA ALA A 108 18.30 -12.77 19.58
C ALA A 108 18.01 -11.31 19.95
N CYS A 109 16.76 -10.89 19.72
CA CYS A 109 16.28 -9.56 20.06
C CYS A 109 15.20 -9.65 21.13
N TYR A 110 15.41 -8.95 22.23
CA TYR A 110 14.40 -8.81 23.25
C TYR A 110 13.67 -7.49 23.01
N TYR A 111 12.44 -7.59 22.51
CA TYR A 111 11.55 -6.46 22.28
C TYR A 111 10.69 -6.21 23.53
N SER A 112 10.64 -4.96 23.99
CA SER A 112 9.65 -4.56 24.99
C SER A 112 8.24 -4.68 24.41
N ILE A 113 7.26 -5.07 25.22
CA ILE A 113 5.86 -5.15 24.81
C ILE A 113 5.32 -3.80 24.31
N GLU A 114 5.80 -2.69 24.89
CA GLU A 114 5.45 -1.33 24.48
C GLU A 114 5.87 -1.05 23.03
N PHE A 115 7.06 -1.53 22.64
CA PHE A 115 7.56 -1.38 21.28
C PHE A 115 6.70 -2.17 20.27
N LEU A 116 6.32 -3.41 20.63
CA LEU A 116 5.44 -4.25 19.82
C LEU A 116 4.07 -3.59 19.61
N TRP A 117 3.47 -3.03 20.66
CA TRP A 117 2.20 -2.30 20.57
C TRP A 117 2.33 -1.02 19.75
N TYR A 118 3.40 -0.26 19.95
CA TYR A 118 3.66 0.97 19.19
C TYR A 118 3.81 0.69 17.68
N GLY A 119 4.70 -0.24 17.31
CA GLY A 119 4.95 -0.60 15.93
C GLY A 119 3.74 -1.22 15.25
N THR A 120 3.01 -2.07 15.96
CA THR A 120 1.79 -2.70 15.45
C THR A 120 0.66 -1.68 15.31
N GLY A 121 0.44 -0.85 16.34
CA GLY A 121 -0.59 0.17 16.35
C GLY A 121 -0.41 1.18 15.21
N ALA A 122 0.80 1.69 15.01
CA ALA A 122 1.11 2.60 13.89
C ALA A 122 0.78 1.95 12.54
N SER A 123 1.20 0.70 12.34
CA SER A 123 0.97 -0.03 11.09
C SER A 123 -0.51 -0.32 10.83
N VAL A 124 -1.24 -0.78 11.87
CA VAL A 124 -2.67 -1.06 11.80
C VAL A 124 -3.46 0.21 11.51
N LEU A 125 -3.13 1.33 12.17
CA LEU A 125 -3.80 2.61 11.96
C LEU A 125 -3.67 3.09 10.51
N VAL A 126 -2.46 2.98 9.93
CA VAL A 126 -2.19 3.30 8.53
C VAL A 126 -3.03 2.41 7.60
N ASN A 127 -3.05 1.11 7.84
CA ASN A 127 -3.80 0.16 7.01
C ASN A 127 -5.32 0.36 7.11
N ILE A 128 -5.84 0.60 8.31
CA ILE A 128 -7.27 0.91 8.53
C ILE A 128 -7.65 2.20 7.78
N PHE A 129 -6.83 3.25 7.88
CA PHE A 129 -7.06 4.51 7.18
C PHE A 129 -7.15 4.32 5.67
N PHE A 130 -6.18 3.63 5.06
CA PHE A 130 -6.22 3.35 3.62
C PHE A 130 -7.39 2.45 3.24
N SER A 131 -7.65 1.39 4.00
CA SER A 131 -8.77 0.49 3.77
C SER A 131 -10.11 1.24 3.80
N GLY A 132 -10.31 2.12 4.77
CA GLY A 132 -11.49 2.98 4.88
C GLY A 132 -11.67 3.89 3.67
N ILE A 133 -10.58 4.54 3.21
CA ILE A 133 -10.63 5.38 2.00
C ILE A 133 -10.97 4.56 0.75
N PHE A 134 -10.35 3.40 0.57
CA PHE A 134 -10.64 2.53 -0.58
C PHE A 134 -12.08 2.01 -0.56
N CYS A 135 -12.59 1.64 0.61
CA CYS A 135 -13.99 1.23 0.78
C CYS A 135 -14.94 2.38 0.41
N TYR A 136 -14.66 3.59 0.91
CA TYR A 136 -15.44 4.79 0.56
C TYR A 136 -15.44 5.09 -0.94
N ILE A 137 -14.27 5.03 -1.58
CA ILE A 137 -14.14 5.20 -3.04
C ILE A 137 -14.95 4.14 -3.77
N ALA A 138 -14.81 2.86 -3.38
CA ALA A 138 -15.50 1.74 -4.02
C ALA A 138 -17.02 1.93 -3.93
N LEU A 139 -17.54 2.29 -2.76
CA LEU A 139 -18.97 2.55 -2.56
C LEU A 139 -19.47 3.73 -3.39
N LYS A 140 -18.71 4.84 -3.43
CA LYS A 140 -19.08 6.03 -4.20
C LYS A 140 -19.14 5.72 -5.70
N GLN A 141 -18.12 5.04 -6.20
CA GLN A 141 -18.00 4.70 -7.61
C GLN A 141 -19.02 3.62 -8.03
N TYR A 142 -19.34 2.68 -7.14
CA TYR A 142 -20.42 1.71 -7.33
C TYR A 142 -21.77 2.37 -7.55
N ARG A 143 -22.08 3.42 -6.77
CA ARG A 143 -23.32 4.19 -6.93
C ARG A 143 -23.35 5.02 -8.21
N LEU A 144 -22.21 5.54 -8.66
CA LEU A 144 -22.16 6.46 -9.80
C LEU A 144 -22.22 5.74 -11.16
N PHE A 145 -21.41 4.70 -11.37
CA PHE A 145 -21.23 4.17 -12.72
C PHE A 145 -22.19 3.06 -13.11
N ARG A 146 -22.83 2.34 -12.15
CA ARG A 146 -23.79 1.22 -12.30
C ARG A 146 -23.45 0.14 -13.36
N SER A 147 -22.32 0.24 -14.05
CA SER A 147 -21.95 -0.45 -15.28
C SER A 147 -21.16 -1.71 -14.97
N ASN A 148 -21.43 -2.77 -15.73
CA ASN A 148 -20.74 -4.06 -15.63
C ASN A 148 -19.23 -3.96 -15.94
N ALA A 149 -18.81 -2.98 -16.75
CA ALA A 149 -17.38 -2.75 -17.05
C ALA A 149 -16.63 -2.19 -15.82
N TRP A 150 -17.27 -1.26 -15.10
CA TRP A 150 -16.71 -0.72 -13.85
C TRP A 150 -16.56 -1.81 -12.79
N LYS A 151 -17.54 -2.71 -12.71
CA LYS A 151 -17.53 -3.85 -11.78
C LYS A 151 -16.33 -4.79 -12.00
N ARG A 152 -15.83 -4.90 -13.24
CA ARG A 152 -14.67 -5.75 -13.58
C ARG A 152 -13.35 -5.04 -13.25
N LEU A 153 -13.21 -3.76 -13.62
CA LEU A 153 -11.99 -2.98 -13.36
C LEU A 153 -11.78 -2.66 -11.88
N ALA A 154 -12.86 -2.33 -11.16
CA ALA A 154 -12.81 -2.05 -9.73
C ALA A 154 -12.49 -3.32 -8.93
N ARG A 155 -12.99 -4.49 -9.37
CA ARG A 155 -12.74 -5.77 -8.70
C ARG A 155 -11.26 -6.12 -8.71
N ASP A 156 -10.59 -6.08 -9.85
CA ASP A 156 -9.18 -6.52 -9.92
C ASP A 156 -8.23 -5.59 -9.14
N GLY A 157 -8.45 -4.27 -9.19
CA GLY A 157 -7.57 -3.30 -8.54
C GLY A 157 -7.84 -3.10 -7.05
N ILE A 158 -9.11 -3.00 -6.65
CA ILE A 158 -9.48 -2.71 -5.24
C ILE A 158 -9.39 -3.97 -4.40
N GLN A 159 -9.80 -5.13 -4.94
CA GLN A 159 -9.77 -6.39 -4.19
C GLN A 159 -8.33 -6.80 -3.84
N THR A 160 -7.38 -6.63 -4.76
CA THR A 160 -5.97 -6.98 -4.51
C THR A 160 -5.34 -6.09 -3.43
N MET A 161 -5.60 -4.78 -3.47
CA MET A 161 -5.12 -3.86 -2.42
C MET A 161 -5.80 -4.12 -1.07
N ALA A 162 -7.11 -4.35 -1.06
CA ALA A 162 -7.86 -4.65 0.15
C ALA A 162 -7.40 -5.98 0.77
N MET A 163 -7.16 -7.00 -0.04
CA MET A 163 -6.66 -8.30 0.43
C MET A 163 -5.24 -8.18 0.99
N ALA A 164 -4.37 -7.38 0.38
CA ALA A 164 -3.05 -7.08 0.94
C ALA A 164 -3.14 -6.35 2.28
N ALA A 165 -4.02 -5.34 2.39
CA ALA A 165 -4.23 -4.61 3.65
C ALA A 165 -4.82 -5.53 4.74
N PHE A 166 -5.79 -6.37 4.39
CA PHE A 166 -6.40 -7.34 5.29
C PHE A 166 -5.39 -8.39 5.76
N SER A 167 -4.54 -8.91 4.86
CA SER A 167 -3.45 -9.82 5.21
C SER A 167 -2.50 -9.18 6.23
N ASN A 168 -2.07 -7.93 5.98
CA ASN A 168 -1.20 -7.22 6.93
C ASN A 168 -1.89 -7.04 8.28
N ILE A 169 -3.17 -6.66 8.31
CA ILE A 169 -3.91 -6.51 9.58
C ILE A 169 -4.03 -7.86 10.31
N ALA A 170 -4.41 -8.93 9.59
CA ALA A 170 -4.55 -10.26 10.17
C ALA A 170 -3.22 -10.76 10.74
N SER A 171 -2.11 -10.64 10.01
CA SER A 171 -0.78 -11.00 10.48
C SER A 171 -0.38 -10.22 11.72
N ARG A 172 -0.67 -8.91 11.78
CA ARG A 172 -0.42 -8.07 12.96
C ARG A 172 -1.25 -8.45 14.17
N VAL A 173 -2.52 -8.81 13.98
CA VAL A 173 -3.39 -9.30 15.06
C VAL A 173 -2.86 -10.64 15.58
N LEU A 174 -2.42 -11.53 14.68
CA LEU A 174 -1.84 -12.82 15.04
C LEU A 174 -0.54 -12.69 15.85
N MET A 175 0.25 -11.63 15.61
CA MET A 175 1.46 -11.34 16.40
C MET A 175 1.16 -10.93 17.85
N ILE A 176 0.03 -10.27 18.10
CA ILE A 176 -0.38 -9.86 19.46
C ILE A 176 -1.06 -11.00 20.19
N ALA A 177 -1.79 -11.84 19.46
CA ALA A 177 -2.43 -13.01 20.03
C ALA A 177 -1.35 -13.96 20.59
N PRO A 178 -1.41 -14.36 21.87
CA PRO A 178 -0.46 -15.29 22.48
C PRO A 178 -0.71 -16.73 22.01
N VAL A 179 -0.72 -16.95 20.70
CA VAL A 179 -0.86 -18.27 20.09
C VAL A 179 0.52 -18.93 20.17
N GLY A 180 0.62 -19.91 21.06
CA GLY A 180 1.87 -20.38 21.68
C GLY A 180 3.05 -20.64 20.74
N HIS A 181 4.26 -20.31 21.22
CA HIS A 181 5.59 -20.70 20.70
C HIS A 181 5.85 -20.58 19.19
N ILE A 182 5.01 -19.85 18.44
CA ILE A 182 5.28 -19.57 17.04
C ILE A 182 6.46 -18.58 16.99
N ASN A 183 7.52 -18.92 16.25
CA ASN A 183 8.64 -18.02 16.01
C ASN A 183 8.13 -16.77 15.30
N LEU A 184 7.98 -15.68 16.06
CA LEU A 184 7.43 -14.39 15.62
C LEU A 184 8.13 -13.89 14.35
N ASP A 185 9.45 -14.13 14.25
CA ASP A 185 10.29 -13.76 13.12
C ASP A 185 9.90 -14.47 11.82
N MET A 186 9.56 -15.77 11.89
CA MET A 186 9.15 -16.53 10.72
C MET A 186 7.80 -16.05 10.17
N LEU A 187 6.87 -15.71 11.07
CA LEU A 187 5.56 -15.19 10.67
C LEU A 187 5.68 -13.82 10.00
N LEU A 188 6.55 -12.94 10.53
CA LEU A 188 6.87 -11.65 9.93
C LEU A 188 7.48 -11.78 8.53
N ILE A 189 8.42 -12.71 8.37
CA ILE A 189 9.08 -12.95 7.09
C ILE A 189 8.06 -13.51 6.08
N ALA A 190 7.24 -14.47 6.48
CA ALA A 190 6.22 -15.08 5.62
C ALA A 190 5.19 -14.05 5.15
N ASP A 191 4.65 -13.22 6.05
CA ASP A 191 3.73 -12.14 5.69
C ASP A 191 4.36 -11.17 4.68
N ARG A 192 5.65 -10.85 4.84
CA ARG A 192 6.36 -9.99 3.88
C ARG A 192 6.58 -10.60 2.52
N LEU A 193 6.90 -11.88 2.45
CA LEU A 193 6.99 -12.59 1.17
C LEU A 193 5.63 -12.61 0.47
N PHE A 194 4.56 -12.79 1.25
CA PHE A 194 3.20 -12.76 0.72
C PHE A 194 2.81 -11.38 0.17
N VAL A 195 3.04 -10.31 0.94
CA VAL A 195 2.73 -8.93 0.54
C VAL A 195 3.56 -8.51 -0.68
N THR A 196 4.86 -8.83 -0.71
CA THR A 196 5.71 -8.50 -1.87
C THR A 196 5.26 -9.27 -3.12
N THR A 197 4.88 -10.54 -2.99
CA THR A 197 4.33 -11.34 -4.10
C THR A 197 3.04 -10.74 -4.65
N ILE A 198 2.13 -10.30 -3.78
CA ILE A 198 0.90 -9.61 -4.20
C ILE A 198 1.25 -8.30 -4.92
N LEU A 199 2.18 -7.52 -4.37
CA LEU A 199 2.57 -6.22 -4.94
C LEU A 199 3.24 -6.39 -6.31
N ILE A 200 4.09 -7.40 -6.49
CA ILE A 200 4.75 -7.71 -7.77
C ILE A 200 3.71 -8.16 -8.79
N SER A 201 2.79 -9.05 -8.40
CA SER A 201 1.70 -9.51 -9.27
C SER A 201 0.82 -8.34 -9.71
N TYR A 202 0.57 -7.41 -8.79
CA TYR A 202 -0.17 -6.19 -9.03
C TYR A 202 0.58 -5.23 -9.97
N CYS A 203 1.86 -4.92 -9.73
CA CYS A 203 2.65 -4.04 -10.61
C CYS A 203 2.80 -4.69 -12.02
N LYS A 204 2.90 -6.03 -12.14
CA LYS A 204 2.88 -6.75 -13.43
C LYS A 204 1.55 -6.59 -14.17
N GLY A 205 0.42 -6.72 -13.47
CA GLY A 205 -0.91 -6.54 -14.06
C GLY A 205 -1.12 -5.13 -14.63
N MET A 206 -0.64 -4.12 -13.93
CA MET A 206 -0.68 -2.73 -14.41
C MET A 206 0.08 -2.53 -15.72
N ASN A 207 1.31 -3.05 -15.83
CA ASN A 207 2.13 -2.85 -17.03
C ASN A 207 1.47 -3.47 -18.27
N LYS A 208 0.76 -4.60 -18.11
CA LYS A 208 -0.01 -5.20 -19.21
C LYS A 208 -1.14 -4.27 -19.68
N SER A 209 -1.87 -3.66 -18.75
CA SER A 209 -3.00 -2.76 -19.10
C SER A 209 -2.55 -1.49 -19.84
N VAL A 210 -1.38 -0.94 -19.48
CA VAL A 210 -0.80 0.24 -20.14
C VAL A 210 -0.33 -0.11 -21.56
N GLY A 211 0.30 -1.28 -21.74
CA GLY A 211 0.75 -1.73 -23.06
C GLY A 211 -0.37 -2.01 -24.05
N THR A 212 -1.54 -2.45 -23.57
CA THR A 212 -2.72 -2.70 -24.42
C THR A 212 -3.54 -1.45 -24.73
N SER A 213 -3.37 -0.36 -23.98
CA SER A 213 -4.16 0.88 -24.15
C SER A 213 -3.73 1.74 -25.35
N HIS A 214 -2.78 1.28 -26.18
CA HIS A 214 -2.27 2.05 -27.32
C HIS A 214 -2.93 1.73 -28.68
N ARG A 215 -4.04 0.97 -28.70
CA ARG A 215 -4.98 1.00 -29.84
C ARG A 215 -6.23 1.79 -29.44
N PRO A 216 -6.26 3.12 -29.65
CA PRO A 216 -7.53 3.82 -29.63
C PRO A 216 -8.35 3.32 -30.82
N HIS A 217 -9.33 2.45 -30.57
CA HIS A 217 -10.50 2.34 -31.45
C HIS A 217 -11.46 3.45 -31.03
N THR A 218 -11.06 4.69 -31.27
CA THR A 218 -11.91 5.86 -31.14
C THR A 218 -12.82 5.94 -32.37
N ASP A 219 -13.80 5.05 -32.45
CA ASP A 219 -14.90 5.21 -33.42
C ASP A 219 -16.26 5.41 -32.75
N PHE A 220 -16.37 5.32 -31.42
CA PHE A 220 -17.70 5.25 -30.79
C PHE A 220 -18.04 6.29 -29.70
N VAL A 221 -17.14 7.19 -29.31
CA VAL A 221 -17.42 8.18 -28.23
C VAL A 221 -17.68 9.60 -28.75
N LEU A 222 -17.43 9.89 -30.03
CA LEU A 222 -17.78 11.19 -30.61
C LEU A 222 -19.28 11.35 -30.92
N ASN A 223 -20.05 10.27 -31.02
CA ASN A 223 -21.50 10.36 -31.28
C ASN A 223 -22.34 10.73 -30.06
N LEU A 224 -21.84 10.58 -28.83
CA LEU A 224 -22.62 10.89 -27.62
C LEU A 224 -22.54 12.37 -27.20
N ALA A 225 -21.53 13.11 -27.69
CA ALA A 225 -21.49 14.56 -27.53
C ALA A 225 -22.35 15.30 -28.58
N GLN A 226 -22.56 14.69 -29.76
CA GLN A 226 -23.38 15.27 -30.82
C GLN A 226 -24.90 15.12 -30.57
N THR A 227 -25.36 14.06 -29.90
CA THR A 227 -26.80 13.93 -29.55
C THR A 227 -27.28 14.89 -28.46
N SER A 228 -26.40 15.59 -27.74
CA SER A 228 -26.81 16.60 -26.73
C SER A 228 -26.88 18.04 -27.26
N ALA A 229 -26.49 18.28 -28.52
CA ALA A 229 -26.50 19.61 -29.11
C ALA A 229 -27.68 19.86 -30.07
N ASP A 230 -28.44 18.81 -30.43
CA ASP A 230 -29.56 18.92 -31.39
C ASP A 230 -30.94 19.09 -30.72
N GLU A 231 -31.03 19.04 -29.38
CA GLU A 231 -32.27 19.23 -28.62
C GLU A 231 -32.39 20.64 -28.00
N SER A 232 -31.91 21.67 -28.70
CA SER A 232 -31.98 23.08 -28.27
C SER A 232 -32.55 24.04 -29.34
N ASN A 233 -33.03 23.54 -30.47
CA ASN A 233 -33.65 24.37 -31.50
C ASN A 233 -35.09 23.91 -31.77
N ASP A 234 -36.00 24.29 -30.87
CA ASP A 234 -37.44 24.22 -31.12
C ASP A 234 -38.04 25.63 -30.99
N PRO A 235 -38.16 26.40 -32.10
CA PRO A 235 -38.79 27.71 -32.11
C PRO A 235 -40.29 27.54 -32.33
N ALA A 236 -41.02 27.13 -31.30
CA ALA A 236 -42.48 27.04 -31.37
C ALA A 236 -43.15 27.38 -30.03
N GLN A 237 -43.19 28.68 -29.70
CA GLN A 237 -44.34 29.24 -28.98
C GLN A 237 -44.36 30.78 -29.12
N SER A 238 -44.75 31.19 -30.32
CA SER A 238 -45.44 32.45 -30.59
C SER A 238 -46.91 32.11 -30.85
N ILE A 239 -47.82 32.99 -30.41
CA ILE A 239 -49.26 33.06 -30.72
C ILE A 239 -50.22 32.36 -29.74
N ARG A 240 -50.77 33.18 -28.82
CA ARG A 240 -52.19 33.31 -28.37
C ARG A 240 -52.17 33.92 -26.96
N ALA A 241 -52.93 34.93 -26.58
CA ALA A 241 -53.85 35.87 -27.22
C ALA A 241 -54.05 36.98 -26.16
#